data_AF-A0A229G404-F1
#
_entry.id   AF-A0A229G404-F1
#
_cell.length_a   1.000
_cell.length_b   1.000
_cell.length_c   1.000
_cell.angle_alpha   90.00
_cell.angle_beta   90.00
_cell.angle_gamma   90.00
#
_symmetry.space_group_name_H-M   'P 1'
#
loop_
_entity.id
_entity.type
_entity.pdbx_description
1 polymer ?
#
loop_
_entity_poly.entity_id
_entity_poly.type
_entity_poly.pdbx_seq_one_letter_code
_entity_poly.pdbx_strand_id
1 'polypeptide(L)' 'MSLAAGRPSKKRKDELDLSDVSDSPKKTVRVNFNLDEEMYIKLKKHALDSRKTVTQLLTEMIDEKVIER' A
#
# COMPACT_ATOMS: atom_id res chain seq x y z
N MET A 1 15.63 -50.12 -20.26
CA MET A 1 14.82 -48.92 -20.59
C MET A 1 14.28 -48.35 -19.29
N SER A 2 14.37 -47.02 -19.14
CA SER A 2 14.28 -46.29 -17.87
C SER A 2 12.86 -46.30 -17.27
N LEU A 3 12.73 -46.74 -16.01
CA LEU A 3 11.52 -46.57 -15.21
C LEU A 3 11.51 -45.14 -14.67
N ALA A 4 10.72 -44.26 -15.29
CA ALA A 4 10.57 -42.88 -14.87
C ALA A 4 9.94 -42.81 -13.47
N ALA A 5 10.78 -42.57 -12.45
CA ALA A 5 10.37 -42.16 -11.12
C ALA A 5 9.90 -40.69 -11.15
N GLY A 6 8.71 -40.47 -11.71
CA GLY A 6 8.04 -39.17 -11.74
C GLY A 6 6.74 -39.22 -10.96
N ARG A 7 6.58 -38.36 -9.95
CA ARG A 7 5.36 -38.23 -9.14
C ARG A 7 4.21 -37.75 -10.04
N PRO A 8 3.08 -38.48 -10.16
CA PRO A 8 1.95 -38.03 -10.96
C PRO A 8 1.12 -37.06 -10.13
N SER A 9 1.35 -35.76 -10.29
CA SER A 9 0.37 -34.75 -9.88
C SER A 9 0.40 -33.58 -10.84
N LYS A 10 -0.06 -33.80 -12.07
CA LYS A 10 -0.52 -32.72 -12.93
C LYS A 10 -1.96 -32.39 -12.55
N LYS A 11 -2.21 -31.09 -12.36
CA LYS A 11 -3.51 -30.39 -12.23
C LYS A 11 -4.05 -30.23 -10.81
N ARG A 12 -3.60 -29.19 -10.12
CA ARG A 12 -4.55 -28.32 -9.40
C ARG A 12 -4.64 -27.02 -10.20
N LYS A 13 -5.78 -26.81 -10.88
CA LYS A 13 -6.11 -25.55 -11.54
C LYS A 13 -6.77 -24.55 -10.57
N ASP A 14 -7.04 -25.00 -9.33
CA ASP A 14 -7.79 -24.28 -8.30
C ASP A 14 -7.09 -24.44 -6.95
N GLU A 15 -5.80 -24.11 -6.89
CA GLU A 15 -5.13 -23.90 -5.60
C GLU A 15 -5.30 -22.41 -5.29
N LEU A 16 -6.39 -22.09 -4.58
CA LEU A 16 -6.59 -20.77 -3.97
C LEU A 16 -5.35 -20.47 -3.16
N ASP A 17 -4.60 -19.47 -3.60
CA ASP A 17 -3.35 -19.09 -2.98
C ASP A 17 -3.70 -18.29 -1.71
N LEU A 18 -2.87 -18.36 -0.67
CA LEU A 18 -3.11 -17.61 0.57
C LEU A 18 -3.15 -16.08 0.32
N SER A 19 -2.67 -15.65 -0.84
CA SER A 19 -2.80 -14.30 -1.38
C SER A 19 -4.24 -13.90 -1.74
N ASP A 20 -5.13 -14.85 -2.02
CA ASP A 20 -6.55 -14.61 -2.36
C ASP A 20 -7.42 -14.29 -1.13
N VAL A 21 -6.95 -14.64 0.07
CA VAL A 21 -7.69 -14.45 1.34
C VAL A 21 -7.17 -13.24 2.13
N SER A 22 -5.98 -12.73 1.79
CA SER A 22 -5.48 -11.48 2.37
C SER A 22 -6.09 -10.29 1.64
N ASP A 23 -6.62 -9.30 2.37
CA ASP A 23 -6.86 -7.96 1.82
C ASP A 23 -5.54 -7.49 1.21
N SER A 24 -5.41 -7.67 -0.11
CA SER A 24 -4.19 -7.31 -0.81
C SER A 24 -3.92 -5.83 -0.52
N PRO A 25 -2.72 -5.46 -0.02
CA PRO A 25 -2.46 -4.09 0.39
C PRO A 25 -2.79 -3.17 -0.78
N LYS A 26 -3.68 -2.20 -0.55
CA LYS A 26 -4.12 -1.25 -1.59
C LYS A 26 -2.89 -0.73 -2.33
N LYS A 27 -2.91 -0.81 -3.66
CA LYS A 27 -1.81 -0.31 -4.48
C LYS A 27 -1.60 1.17 -4.19
N THR A 28 -0.47 1.52 -3.60
CA THR A 28 -0.09 2.91 -3.34
C THR A 28 0.82 3.41 -4.46
N VAL A 29 0.62 4.67 -4.86
CA VAL A 29 1.46 5.36 -5.84
C VAL A 29 2.19 6.50 -5.12
N ARG A 30 3.50 6.61 -5.33
CA ARG A 30 4.29 7.72 -4.77
C ARG A 30 4.07 8.97 -5.61
N VAL A 31 3.80 10.08 -4.94
CA VAL A 31 3.63 11.40 -5.56
C VAL A 31 4.80 12.28 -5.12
N ASN A 32 5.46 12.93 -6.08
CA ASN A 32 6.50 13.92 -5.82
C ASN A 32 5.87 15.32 -5.91
N PHE A 33 6.07 16.13 -4.87
CA PHE A 33 5.63 17.53 -4.85
C PHE A 33 6.74 18.40 -4.28
N ASN A 34 6.73 19.67 -4.66
CA ASN A 34 7.63 20.68 -4.11
C ASN A 34 6.84 21.54 -3.11
N LEU A 35 7.40 21.74 -1.92
CA LEU A 35 6.92 22.71 -0.94
C LEU A 35 7.98 23.78 -0.73
N ASP A 36 7.54 24.99 -0.44
CA ASP A 36 8.39 26.01 0.15
C ASP A 36 8.88 25.57 1.54
N GLU A 37 10.05 26.07 1.93
CA GLU A 37 10.70 25.69 3.18
C GLU A 37 9.88 26.07 4.41
N GLU A 38 9.23 27.23 4.39
CA GLU A 38 8.36 27.67 5.47
C GLU A 38 7.16 26.74 5.66
N MET A 39 6.49 26.36 4.57
CA MET A 39 5.39 25.40 4.63
C MET A 39 5.83 24.03 5.08
N TYR A 40 7.01 23.56 4.65
CA TYR A 40 7.57 22.29 5.13
C TYR A 40 7.75 22.29 6.66
N ILE A 41 8.27 23.39 7.22
CA ILE A 41 8.43 23.54 8.68
C ILE A 41 7.07 23.55 9.37
N LYS A 42 6.09 24.31 8.85
CA LYS A 42 4.73 24.35 9.40
C LYS A 42 4.06 22.98 9.38
N LEU A 43 4.18 22.25 8.27
CA LEU A 43 3.64 20.90 8.10
C LEU A 43 4.23 19.92 9.12
N LYS A 44 5.56 19.99 9.35
CA LYS A 44 6.22 19.16 10.37
C LYS A 44 5.76 19.47 11.79
N LYS A 45 5.61 20.76 12.13
CA LYS A 45 5.07 21.16 13.44
C LYS A 45 3.65 20.62 13.63
N HIS A 46 2.79 20.80 12.64
CA HIS A 46 1.42 20.30 12.69
C HIS A 46 1.33 18.77 12.82
N ALA A 47 2.18 18.04 12.10
CA ALA A 47 2.29 16.58 12.22
C ALA A 47 2.71 16.16 13.64
N LEU A 48 3.67 16.89 14.23
CA LEU A 48 4.12 16.65 15.60
C LEU A 48 3.00 16.90 16.62
N ASP A 49 2.26 18.01 16.49
CA ASP A 49 1.16 18.38 17.38
C ASP A 49 0.02 17.36 17.33
N SER A 50 -0.29 16.84 16.14
CA SER A 50 -1.30 15.80 15.91
C SER A 50 -0.82 14.38 16.24
N ARG A 51 0.45 14.19 16.63
CA ARG A 51 1.10 12.89 16.85
C ARG A 51 0.99 11.93 15.65
N LYS A 52 0.95 12.48 14.43
CA LYS A 52 0.87 11.72 13.18
C LYS A 52 2.14 11.91 12.36
N THR A 53 2.39 10.98 11.45
CA THR A 53 3.42 11.19 10.43
C THR A 53 2.90 12.15 9.36
N VAL A 54 3.80 12.87 8.68
CA VAL A 54 3.43 13.74 7.54
C VAL A 54 2.65 12.96 6.48
N THR A 55 3.03 11.70 6.22
CA THR A 55 2.33 10.83 5.28
C THR A 55 0.89 10.56 5.73
N GLN A 56 0.66 10.17 6.98
CA GLN A 56 -0.69 9.92 7.50
C GLN A 56 -1.55 11.18 7.43
N LEU A 57 -1.00 12.32 7.88
CA LEU A 57 -1.70 13.59 7.86
C LEU A 57 -2.11 13.98 6.43
N LEU A 58 -1.20 13.89 5.46
CA LEU A 58 -1.50 14.23 4.07
C LEU A 58 -2.50 13.26 3.44
N THR A 59 -2.39 11.95 3.71
CA THR A 59 -3.34 10.97 3.19
C THR A 59 -4.75 11.25 3.73
N GLU A 60 -4.89 11.50 5.03
CA GLU A 60 -6.18 11.82 5.64
C GLU A 60 -6.78 13.12 5.06
N MET A 61 -5.98 14.19 4.95
CA MET A 61 -6.43 15.46 4.37
C MET A 61 -6.86 15.32 2.90
N ILE A 62 -6.19 14.45 2.14
CA ILE A 62 -6.56 14.16 0.74
C ILE A 62 -7.84 13.34 0.71
N ASP A 63 -7.96 12.30 1.54
CA ASP A 63 -9.15 11.45 1.62
C ASP A 63 -10.39 12.31 1.98
N GLU A 64 -10.30 13.16 3.00
CA GLU A 64 -11.37 14.10 3.37
C GLU A 64 -11.78 14.99 2.17
N LYS A 65 -10.82 15.61 1.49
CA LYS A 65 -11.12 16.50 0.34
C LYS A 65 -11.62 15.77 -0.90
N VAL A 66 -11.23 14.53 -1.12
CA VAL A 66 -11.63 13.74 -2.29
C VAL A 66 -13.01 13.10 -2.07
N ILE A 67 -13.34 12.72 -0.83
CA ILE A 67 -14.62 12.11 -0.46
C ILE A 67 -15.75 13.15 -0.34
N GLU A 68 -15.44 14.42 -0.03
CA GLU A 68 -16.42 15.52 -0.03
C GLU A 68 -16.96 15.94 -1.44
N ARG A 69 -16.71 15.16 -2.49
CA ARG A 69 -17.27 15.35 -3.85
C ARG A 69 -18.35 14.33 -4.18
#